data_AF-A0A3D5I6N5-F1
#
_entry.id   AF-A0A3D5I6N5-F1
#
_cell.length_a   1.000
_cell.length_b   1.000
_cell.length_c   1.000
_cell.angle_alpha   90.00
_cell.angle_beta   90.00
_cell.angle_gamma   90.00
#
_symmetry.space_group_name_H-M   'P 1'
#
loop_
_entity.id
_entity.type
_entity.pdbx_description
1 polymer ?
#
loop_
_entity_poly.entity_id
_entity_poly.type
_entity_poly.pdbx_seq_one_letter_code
_entity_poly.pdbx_strand_id
1 'polypeptide(L)'
;GCPAHDQRDLDFANAYSLPVRPVVLPDGEDPASYTVGDVAYTGQGKLFNSRFLDGMGVDEAIGAAIRTLEDNSQGSGEVTWRLRDWGVSRQRYWGCPIPIIHCPSCGAVPVPEDQLPVTLPDDISFDQPGNPIAHHPTWKHTTCPECGGAAERETDTFDTFFESSWYFLRFADPDPEIAFSREAMEYWLPVDQYIGGVEHAVLHLLYSRFFTRALSACGYLDLGEPFDGLMTQGMVCHQTFR
;
A
#
# COMPACT_ATOMS: atom_id res chain seq x y z
N GLY A 1 4.96 4.58 -26.07
CA GLY A 1 4.69 3.18 -25.73
C GLY A 1 5.56 2.25 -26.53
N CYS A 2 5.47 0.95 -26.25
CA CYS A 2 6.08 -0.15 -27.00
C CYS A 2 4.97 -1.03 -27.60
N PRO A 3 4.30 -0.61 -28.70
CA PRO A 3 3.05 -1.23 -29.16
C PRO A 3 3.17 -2.72 -29.50
N ALA A 4 4.32 -3.16 -29.98
CA ALA A 4 4.49 -4.59 -30.30
C ALA A 4 4.50 -5.49 -29.05
N HIS A 5 4.70 -4.93 -27.85
CA HIS A 5 4.99 -5.68 -26.62
C HIS A 5 4.20 -5.19 -25.38
N ASP A 6 3.29 -4.22 -25.53
CA ASP A 6 2.29 -3.84 -24.51
C ASP A 6 0.92 -3.69 -25.20
N GLN A 7 -0.09 -4.42 -24.72
CA GLN A 7 -1.41 -4.44 -25.34
C GLN A 7 -2.11 -3.08 -25.34
N ARG A 8 -1.95 -2.28 -24.28
CA ARG A 8 -2.58 -0.95 -24.20
C ARG A 8 -1.94 0.00 -25.20
N ASP A 9 -0.62 -0.10 -25.37
CA ASP A 9 0.10 0.65 -26.40
C ASP A 9 -0.27 0.20 -27.81
N LEU A 10 -0.52 -1.11 -28.02
CA LEU A 10 -1.00 -1.66 -29.29
C LEU A 10 -2.38 -1.16 -29.65
N ASP A 11 -3.33 -1.26 -28.72
CA ASP A 11 -4.70 -0.79 -28.92
C ASP A 11 -4.73 0.70 -29.28
N PHE A 12 -3.90 1.50 -28.58
CA PHE A 12 -3.71 2.91 -28.90
C PHE A 12 -3.09 3.09 -30.29
N ALA A 13 -2.01 2.39 -30.61
CA ALA A 13 -1.36 2.50 -31.91
C ALA A 13 -2.32 2.13 -33.05
N ASN A 14 -3.11 1.07 -32.90
CA ASN A 14 -4.10 0.63 -33.87
C ASN A 14 -5.22 1.67 -34.05
N ALA A 15 -5.76 2.20 -32.95
CA ALA A 15 -6.80 3.22 -32.97
C ALA A 15 -6.38 4.49 -33.72
N TYR A 16 -5.09 4.84 -33.67
CA TYR A 16 -4.54 6.04 -34.31
C TYR A 16 -3.69 5.72 -35.56
N SER A 17 -3.70 4.47 -36.04
CA SER A 17 -2.91 4.02 -37.20
C SER A 17 -1.41 4.38 -37.08
N LEU A 18 -0.85 4.27 -35.87
CA LEU A 18 0.56 4.49 -35.59
C LEU A 18 1.40 3.24 -35.92
N PRO A 19 2.69 3.39 -36.26
CA PRO A 19 3.54 2.25 -36.58
C PRO A 19 3.75 1.30 -35.39
N VAL A 20 3.68 -0.01 -35.67
CA VAL A 20 3.99 -1.08 -34.73
C VAL A 20 5.27 -1.78 -35.20
N ARG A 21 6.34 -1.69 -34.41
CA ARG A 21 7.63 -2.32 -34.73
C ARG A 21 7.97 -3.41 -33.71
N PRO A 22 7.99 -4.69 -34.10
CA PRO A 22 8.45 -5.75 -33.22
C PRO A 22 9.96 -5.69 -33.02
N VAL A 23 10.36 -5.86 -31.75
CA VAL A 23 11.76 -5.91 -31.32
C VAL A 23 12.11 -7.19 -30.55
N VAL A 24 11.13 -7.99 -30.15
CA VAL A 24 11.31 -9.36 -29.63
C VAL A 24 10.82 -10.36 -30.67
N LEU A 25 11.70 -11.26 -31.09
CA LEU A 25 11.41 -12.35 -32.02
C LEU A 25 11.13 -13.63 -31.21
N PRO A 26 9.91 -14.22 -31.33
CA PRO A 26 9.62 -15.51 -30.73
C PRO A 26 10.51 -16.62 -31.30
N ASP A 27 10.76 -17.66 -30.50
CA ASP A 27 11.54 -18.80 -30.97
C ASP A 27 10.86 -19.49 -32.17
N GLY A 28 11.63 -19.70 -33.24
CA GLY A 28 11.17 -20.38 -34.46
C GLY A 28 10.53 -19.47 -35.51
N GLU A 29 10.35 -18.17 -35.21
CA GLU A 29 9.86 -17.19 -36.18
C GLU A 29 11.00 -16.61 -37.05
N ASP A 30 10.65 -16.15 -38.25
CA ASP A 30 11.59 -15.49 -39.17
C ASP A 30 11.59 -13.96 -38.95
N PRO A 31 12.73 -13.33 -38.60
CA PRO A 31 12.81 -11.89 -38.39
C PRO A 31 12.43 -11.05 -39.62
N ALA A 32 12.51 -11.59 -40.84
CA ALA A 32 12.18 -10.87 -42.05
C ALA A 32 10.66 -10.73 -42.28
N SER A 33 9.86 -11.65 -41.73
CA SER A 33 8.40 -11.68 -41.93
C SER A 33 7.59 -11.47 -40.67
N TYR A 34 8.21 -11.53 -39.49
CA TYR A 34 7.49 -11.44 -38.23
C TYR A 34 6.85 -10.06 -38.01
N THR A 35 5.54 -10.07 -37.76
CA THR A 35 4.74 -8.89 -37.42
C THR A 35 3.82 -9.20 -36.24
N VAL A 36 3.43 -8.15 -35.51
CA VAL A 36 2.43 -8.24 -34.45
C VAL A 36 1.08 -7.85 -35.02
N GLY A 37 0.09 -8.72 -34.84
CA GLY A 37 -1.30 -8.47 -35.22
C GLY A 37 -2.05 -7.68 -34.16
N ASP A 38 -3.23 -8.14 -33.76
CA ASP A 38 -4.06 -7.46 -32.75
C ASP A 38 -3.66 -7.79 -31.29
N VAL A 39 -2.75 -8.74 -31.09
CA VAL A 39 -2.29 -9.18 -29.77
C VAL A 39 -0.80 -8.89 -29.63
N ALA A 40 -0.44 -8.05 -28.66
CA ALA A 40 0.96 -7.71 -28.37
C ALA A 40 1.74 -8.95 -27.90
N TYR A 41 2.98 -9.10 -28.37
CA TYR A 41 3.84 -10.21 -27.98
C TYR A 41 4.59 -9.88 -26.68
N THR A 42 4.20 -10.52 -25.58
CA THR A 42 4.79 -10.33 -24.24
C THR A 42 5.67 -11.50 -23.78
N GLY A 43 5.93 -12.45 -24.69
CA GLY A 43 6.69 -13.66 -24.40
C GLY A 43 8.20 -13.46 -24.42
N GLN A 44 8.92 -14.53 -24.13
CA GLN A 44 10.38 -14.62 -24.22
C GLN A 44 10.83 -14.74 -25.68
N GLY A 45 12.06 -14.34 -25.98
CA GLY A 45 12.60 -14.48 -27.32
C GLY A 45 13.95 -13.81 -27.44
N LYS A 46 14.38 -13.61 -28.68
CA LYS A 46 15.61 -12.88 -28.98
C LYS A 46 15.31 -11.49 -29.48
N LEU A 47 16.09 -10.52 -29.04
CA LEU A 47 15.98 -9.16 -29.54
C LEU A 47 16.39 -9.14 -31.00
N PHE A 48 15.61 -8.41 -31.79
CA PHE A 48 15.92 -8.07 -33.17
C PHE A 48 15.47 -6.63 -33.41
N ASN A 49 15.83 -6.01 -34.53
CA ASN A 49 15.52 -4.60 -34.80
C ASN A 49 16.05 -3.61 -33.73
N SER A 50 17.05 -4.02 -32.95
CA SER A 50 17.50 -3.41 -31.70
C SER A 50 19.02 -3.19 -31.62
N ARG A 51 19.73 -3.31 -32.75
CA ARG A 51 21.15 -2.94 -32.89
C ARG A 51 22.07 -3.78 -32.02
N PHE A 52 22.76 -3.17 -31.04
CA PHE A 52 23.72 -3.85 -30.17
C PHE A 52 23.06 -4.88 -29.24
N LEU A 53 21.72 -4.87 -29.14
CA LEU A 53 20.94 -5.85 -28.41
C LEU A 53 20.54 -7.05 -29.29
N ASP A 54 20.74 -6.99 -30.60
CA ASP A 54 20.28 -8.04 -31.52
C ASP A 54 20.92 -9.40 -31.17
N GLY A 55 20.08 -10.44 -31.07
CA GLY A 55 20.46 -11.80 -30.72
C GLY A 55 20.48 -12.11 -29.21
N MET A 56 20.44 -11.09 -28.34
CA MET A 56 20.36 -11.28 -26.89
C MET A 56 18.98 -11.80 -26.46
N GLY A 57 18.92 -12.53 -25.35
CA GLY A 57 17.66 -12.84 -24.67
C GLY A 57 17.08 -11.60 -23.97
N VAL A 58 15.78 -11.60 -23.66
CA VAL A 58 15.08 -10.43 -23.07
C VAL A 58 15.74 -9.95 -21.77
N ASP A 59 15.98 -10.85 -20.80
CA ASP A 59 16.54 -10.46 -19.50
C ASP A 59 17.99 -9.92 -19.62
N GLU A 60 18.79 -10.54 -20.49
CA GLU A 60 20.15 -10.08 -20.80
C GLU A 60 20.13 -8.69 -21.45
N ALA A 61 19.23 -8.49 -22.40
CA ALA A 61 19.06 -7.23 -23.13
C ALA A 61 18.60 -6.09 -22.21
N ILE A 62 17.72 -6.37 -21.24
CA ILE A 62 17.32 -5.38 -20.21
C ILE A 62 18.57 -4.91 -19.45
N GLY A 63 19.40 -5.83 -18.96
CA GLY A 63 20.63 -5.49 -18.26
C GLY A 63 21.63 -4.71 -19.12
N ALA A 64 21.80 -5.10 -20.39
CA ALA A 64 22.67 -4.40 -21.34
C ALA A 64 22.16 -2.99 -21.69
N ALA A 65 20.85 -2.83 -21.86
CA ALA A 65 20.20 -1.55 -22.14
C ALA A 65 20.36 -0.60 -20.95
N ILE A 66 20.13 -1.06 -19.72
CA ILE A 66 20.32 -0.25 -18.50
C ILE A 66 21.76 0.25 -18.40
N ARG A 67 22.76 -0.65 -18.51
CA ARG A 67 24.19 -0.26 -18.47
C ARG A 67 24.53 0.78 -19.53
N THR A 68 24.02 0.59 -20.76
CA THR A 68 24.27 1.53 -21.85
C THR A 68 23.66 2.91 -21.57
N LEU A 69 22.46 2.97 -20.99
CA LEU A 69 21.83 4.24 -20.61
C LEU A 69 22.60 4.93 -19.47
N GLU A 70 23.10 4.17 -18.50
CA GLU A 70 23.91 4.67 -17.38
C GLU A 70 25.27 5.21 -17.86
N ASP A 71 26.00 4.44 -18.66
CA ASP A 71 27.30 4.84 -19.23
C ASP A 71 27.19 6.14 -20.06
N ASN A 72 26.04 6.37 -20.69
CA ASN A 72 25.77 7.57 -21.48
C ASN A 72 25.08 8.70 -20.69
N SER A 73 24.83 8.53 -19.38
CA SER A 73 24.10 9.50 -18.56
C SER A 73 22.70 9.85 -19.11
N GLN A 74 22.01 8.87 -19.70
CA GLN A 74 20.68 9.00 -20.30
C GLN A 74 19.58 8.30 -19.49
N GLY A 75 19.93 7.63 -18.40
CA GLY A 75 19.01 6.98 -17.49
C GLY A 75 19.74 6.19 -16.42
N SER A 76 18.97 5.56 -15.54
CA SER A 76 19.47 4.67 -14.48
C SER A 76 18.50 3.51 -14.27
N GLY A 77 19.01 2.37 -13.81
CA GLY A 77 18.16 1.28 -13.34
C GLY A 77 17.39 1.69 -12.08
N GLU A 78 16.10 1.36 -12.04
CA GLU A 78 15.23 1.63 -10.89
C GLU A 78 14.43 0.37 -10.56
N VAL A 79 14.38 -0.01 -9.29
CA VAL A 79 13.47 -1.06 -8.81
C VAL A 79 12.15 -0.41 -8.43
N THR A 80 11.07 -0.81 -9.12
CA THR A 80 9.74 -0.26 -8.85
C THR A 80 8.80 -1.32 -8.29
N TRP A 81 7.83 -0.89 -7.49
CA TRP A 81 6.82 -1.75 -6.89
C TRP A 81 5.44 -1.37 -7.38
N ARG A 82 4.58 -2.38 -7.59
CA ARG A 82 3.14 -2.16 -7.80
C ARG A 82 2.44 -1.71 -6.52
N LEU A 83 2.94 -2.16 -5.36
CA LEU A 83 2.46 -1.72 -4.05
C LEU A 83 2.53 -0.19 -3.96
N ARG A 84 1.53 0.39 -3.29
CA ARG A 84 1.45 1.83 -3.01
C ARG A 84 1.38 2.01 -1.50
N ASP A 85 1.72 3.21 -1.06
CA ASP A 85 1.58 3.58 0.34
C ASP A 85 0.12 3.46 0.79
N TRP A 86 -0.05 3.12 2.06
CA TRP A 86 -1.37 2.97 2.65
C TRP A 86 -1.90 4.34 3.08
N GLY A 87 -2.92 4.83 2.38
CA GLY A 87 -3.71 5.97 2.83
C GLY A 87 -4.60 5.57 4.01
N VAL A 88 -4.21 5.97 5.22
CA VAL A 88 -4.90 5.63 6.47
C VAL A 88 -6.03 6.59 6.83
N SER A 89 -6.07 7.81 6.28
CA SER A 89 -7.07 8.82 6.66
C SER A 89 -8.44 8.60 6.04
N ARG A 90 -9.50 8.79 6.81
CA ARG A 90 -10.90 8.64 6.40
C ARG A 90 -11.71 9.86 6.82
N GLN A 91 -12.49 10.39 5.88
CA GLN A 91 -13.48 11.45 6.12
C GLN A 91 -14.77 10.86 6.72
N ARG A 92 -14.64 10.15 7.84
CA ARG A 92 -15.73 9.45 8.54
C ARG A 92 -15.66 9.76 10.03
N TYR A 93 -16.82 9.85 10.67
CA TYR A 93 -16.92 10.07 12.11
C TYR A 93 -16.46 8.85 12.92
N TRP A 94 -16.91 7.66 12.53
CA TRP A 94 -16.71 6.44 13.33
C TRP A 94 -15.35 5.79 13.06
N GLY A 95 -14.32 6.29 13.74
CA GLY A 95 -12.95 5.77 13.71
C GLY A 95 -12.08 6.46 14.76
N CYS A 96 -10.86 5.97 14.97
CA CYS A 96 -9.92 6.60 15.90
C CYS A 96 -9.44 7.97 15.34
N PRO A 97 -9.59 9.09 16.07
CA PRO A 97 -9.06 10.37 15.62
C PRO A 97 -7.55 10.33 15.41
N ILE A 98 -7.08 10.89 14.29
CA ILE A 98 -5.65 10.96 13.99
C ILE A 98 -5.00 12.00 14.92
N PRO A 99 -3.95 11.67 15.71
CA PRO A 99 -3.39 12.54 16.73
C PRO A 99 -2.43 13.59 16.15
N ILE A 100 -2.92 14.39 15.19
CA ILE A 100 -2.19 15.49 14.54
C ILE A 100 -2.93 16.80 14.77
N ILE A 101 -2.17 17.89 14.95
CA ILE A 101 -2.65 19.26 15.06
C ILE A 101 -2.03 20.07 13.90
N HIS A 102 -2.87 20.81 13.18
CA HIS A 102 -2.48 21.71 12.10
C HIS A 102 -2.36 23.15 12.63
N CYS A 103 -1.13 23.65 12.73
CA CYS A 103 -0.81 25.01 13.13
C CYS A 103 -0.45 25.87 11.91
N PRO A 104 -1.03 27.07 11.73
CA PRO A 104 -0.67 27.96 10.62
C PRO A 104 0.81 28.41 10.58
N SER A 105 1.49 28.40 11.74
CA SER A 105 2.90 28.81 11.85
C SER A 105 3.87 27.64 11.87
N CYS A 106 3.53 26.53 12.53
CA CYS A 106 4.44 25.39 12.70
C CYS A 106 4.20 24.26 11.68
N GLY A 107 3.05 24.24 11.01
CA GLY A 107 2.63 23.11 10.16
C GLY A 107 1.93 22.01 10.96
N ALA A 108 2.09 20.76 10.53
CA ALA A 108 1.53 19.60 11.20
C ALA A 108 2.43 19.15 12.36
N VAL A 109 1.87 19.12 13.57
CA VAL A 109 2.58 18.74 14.80
C VAL A 109 1.79 17.63 15.52
N PRO A 110 2.45 16.68 16.20
CA PRO A 110 1.75 15.62 16.90
C PRO A 110 1.03 16.14 18.15
N VAL A 111 -0.06 15.48 18.52
CA VAL A 111 -0.67 15.67 19.84
C VAL A 111 0.31 15.13 20.91
N PRO A 112 0.58 15.89 22.00
CA PRO A 112 1.40 15.41 23.10
C PRO A 112 0.87 14.13 23.74
N GLU A 113 1.77 13.25 24.20
CA GLU A 113 1.43 11.94 24.77
C GLU A 113 0.49 12.04 25.99
N ASP A 114 0.69 13.06 26.84
CA ASP A 114 -0.15 13.36 28.01
C ASP A 114 -1.55 13.92 27.67
N GLN A 115 -1.80 14.20 26.39
CA GLN A 115 -3.11 14.63 25.87
C GLN A 115 -3.82 13.51 25.10
N LEU A 116 -3.24 12.31 25.04
CA LEU A 116 -3.91 11.13 24.52
C LEU A 116 -4.84 10.51 25.59
N PRO A 117 -5.95 9.88 25.18
CA PRO A 117 -6.46 9.78 23.82
C PRO A 117 -7.18 11.05 23.34
N VAL A 118 -7.09 11.34 22.04
CA VAL A 118 -8.01 12.30 21.40
C VAL A 118 -9.35 11.60 21.21
N THR A 119 -10.34 11.96 22.03
CA THR A 119 -11.66 11.33 22.01
C THR A 119 -12.57 11.96 20.94
N LEU A 120 -13.39 11.15 20.28
CA LEU A 120 -14.47 11.64 19.42
C LEU A 120 -15.47 12.50 20.22
N PRO A 121 -16.09 13.51 19.59
CA PRO A 121 -17.18 14.27 20.22
C PRO A 121 -18.46 13.45 20.30
N ASP A 122 -19.07 13.36 21.47
CA ASP A 122 -20.35 12.66 21.66
C ASP A 122 -21.55 13.41 21.03
N ASP A 123 -21.43 14.73 20.86
CA ASP A 123 -22.47 15.65 20.38
C ASP A 123 -22.34 15.98 18.89
N ILE A 124 -22.30 14.96 18.04
CA ILE A 124 -22.14 15.11 16.59
C ILE A 124 -23.49 15.17 15.82
N SER A 125 -23.56 15.97 14.74
CA SER A 125 -24.68 15.97 13.78
C SER A 125 -24.26 15.32 12.45
N PHE A 126 -25.22 14.63 11.81
CA PHE A 126 -25.07 13.99 10.50
C PHE A 126 -25.97 14.63 9.42
N ASP A 127 -26.47 15.84 9.68
CA ASP A 127 -27.48 16.49 8.81
C ASP A 127 -26.90 16.97 7.47
N GLN A 128 -25.58 17.03 7.33
CA GLN A 128 -24.89 17.47 6.12
C GLN A 128 -23.97 16.36 5.58
N PRO A 129 -23.87 16.22 4.24
CA PRO A 129 -22.91 15.30 3.63
C PRO A 129 -21.49 15.82 3.86
N GLY A 130 -20.54 14.92 4.12
CA GLY A 130 -19.13 15.28 4.32
C GLY A 130 -18.54 14.57 5.52
N ASN A 131 -17.46 15.13 6.07
CA ASN A 131 -16.86 14.70 7.32
C ASN A 131 -17.58 15.38 8.50
N PRO A 132 -18.37 14.66 9.32
CA PRO A 132 -19.10 15.27 10.44
C PRO A 132 -18.18 16.01 11.43
N ILE A 133 -16.99 15.46 11.71
CA ILE A 133 -16.03 16.03 12.67
C ILE A 133 -15.56 17.41 12.21
N ALA A 134 -15.34 17.59 10.91
CA ALA A 134 -14.92 18.86 10.33
C ALA A 134 -15.97 19.97 10.47
N HIS A 135 -17.25 19.60 10.57
CA HIS A 135 -18.36 20.53 10.77
C HIS A 135 -18.66 20.83 12.25
N HIS A 136 -18.06 20.07 13.17
CA HIS A 136 -18.27 20.27 14.59
C HIS A 136 -17.74 21.66 15.01
N PRO A 137 -18.56 22.51 15.65
CA PRO A 137 -18.24 23.94 15.82
C PRO A 137 -17.06 24.23 16.76
N THR A 138 -16.77 23.32 17.70
CA THR A 138 -15.76 23.55 18.74
C THR A 138 -14.67 22.49 18.81
N TRP A 139 -15.00 21.21 18.61
CA TRP A 139 -14.09 20.07 18.81
C TRP A 139 -12.75 20.18 18.11
N LYS A 140 -12.69 20.65 16.86
CA LYS A 140 -11.41 20.75 16.15
C LYS A 140 -10.51 21.85 16.68
N HIS A 141 -11.04 22.88 17.33
CA HIS A 141 -10.25 24.03 17.76
C HIS A 141 -9.40 23.68 18.99
N THR A 142 -8.10 24.00 18.91
CA THR A 142 -7.12 23.72 19.97
C THR A 142 -5.97 24.73 19.92
N THR A 143 -4.99 24.59 20.80
CA THR A 143 -3.73 25.36 20.77
C THR A 143 -2.60 24.49 20.25
N CYS A 144 -1.68 25.10 19.51
CA CYS A 144 -0.46 24.44 19.04
C CYS A 144 0.45 24.13 20.24
N PRO A 145 0.89 22.87 20.43
CA PRO A 145 1.77 22.51 21.54
C PRO A 145 3.17 23.12 21.44
N GLU A 146 3.62 23.50 20.24
CA GLU A 146 4.96 24.08 20.05
C GLU A 146 5.01 25.59 20.31
N CYS A 147 4.04 26.35 19.80
CA CYS A 147 4.08 27.82 19.82
C CYS A 147 2.96 28.46 20.65
N GLY A 148 1.99 27.68 21.15
CA GLY A 148 0.85 28.17 21.92
C GLY A 148 -0.23 28.91 21.12
N GLY A 149 -0.01 29.13 19.81
CA GLY A 149 -0.98 29.79 18.93
C GLY A 149 -2.24 28.96 18.66
N ALA A 150 -3.27 29.59 18.08
CA ALA A 150 -4.49 28.89 17.66
C ALA A 150 -4.19 27.86 16.55
N ALA A 151 -4.79 26.67 16.65
CA ALA A 151 -4.61 25.55 15.73
C ALA A 151 -5.89 24.71 15.60
N GLU A 152 -5.90 23.80 14.65
CA GLU A 152 -7.01 22.84 14.47
C GLU A 152 -6.49 21.40 14.53
N ARG A 153 -7.20 20.52 15.24
CA ARG A 153 -6.98 19.06 15.21
C ARG A 153 -7.24 18.53 13.79
N GLU A 154 -6.54 17.47 13.41
CA GLU A 154 -6.95 16.63 12.30
C GLU A 154 -8.38 16.14 12.52
N THR A 155 -9.18 16.21 11.48
CA THR A 155 -10.61 15.87 11.53
C THR A 155 -10.90 14.52 10.89
N ASP A 156 -9.93 13.97 10.15
CA ASP A 156 -10.00 12.61 9.66
C ASP A 156 -9.71 11.60 10.77
N THR A 157 -10.29 10.42 10.59
CA THR A 157 -10.06 9.25 11.46
C THR A 157 -9.21 8.21 10.74
N PHE A 158 -8.58 7.31 11.50
CA PHE A 158 -7.92 6.16 10.93
C PHE A 158 -8.92 5.19 10.26
N ASP A 159 -8.48 4.59 9.18
CA ASP A 159 -9.11 3.44 8.55
C ASP A 159 -9.14 2.25 9.51
N THR A 160 -10.21 1.47 9.46
CA THR A 160 -10.44 0.33 10.38
C THR A 160 -9.39 -0.78 10.29
N PHE A 161 -8.60 -0.84 9.19
CA PHE A 161 -7.46 -1.75 9.12
C PHE A 161 -6.34 -1.34 10.07
N PHE A 162 -6.30 -0.09 10.54
CA PHE A 162 -5.33 0.37 11.53
C PHE A 162 -5.46 -0.41 12.82
N GLU A 163 -6.66 -0.51 13.40
CA GLU A 163 -6.90 -1.26 14.64
C GLU A 163 -6.74 -2.77 14.45
N SER A 164 -7.24 -3.32 13.34
CA SER A 164 -7.12 -4.77 13.07
C SER A 164 -5.69 -5.20 12.70
N SER A 165 -4.76 -4.29 12.42
CA SER A 165 -3.38 -4.66 12.11
C SER A 165 -2.54 -5.05 13.34
N TRP A 166 -3.03 -4.84 14.56
CA TRP A 166 -2.27 -5.13 15.78
C TRP A 166 -3.09 -5.66 16.96
N TYR A 167 -4.39 -5.88 16.80
CA TYR A 167 -5.27 -6.35 17.88
C TYR A 167 -4.80 -7.66 18.55
N PHE A 168 -4.14 -8.55 17.81
CA PHE A 168 -3.63 -9.82 18.33
C PHE A 168 -2.48 -9.60 19.33
N LEU A 169 -1.70 -8.51 19.19
CA LEU A 169 -0.74 -8.07 20.19
C LEU A 169 -1.48 -7.64 21.46
N ARG A 170 -2.55 -6.84 21.30
CA ARG A 170 -3.33 -6.35 22.43
C ARG A 170 -4.00 -7.47 23.23
N PHE A 171 -4.41 -8.56 22.58
CA PHE A 171 -4.98 -9.72 23.28
C PHE A 171 -3.99 -10.46 24.17
N ALA A 172 -2.69 -10.40 23.87
CA ALA A 172 -1.66 -11.05 24.67
C ALA A 172 -1.41 -10.33 26.01
N ASP A 173 -1.81 -9.06 26.15
CA ASP A 173 -1.63 -8.28 27.37
C ASP A 173 -2.94 -7.61 27.84
N PRO A 174 -3.53 -8.05 28.98
CA PRO A 174 -4.80 -7.53 29.46
C PRO A 174 -4.70 -6.19 30.19
N ASP A 175 -3.51 -5.64 30.45
CA ASP A 175 -3.36 -4.39 31.23
C ASP A 175 -3.91 -3.18 30.45
N PRO A 176 -4.97 -2.50 30.93
CA PRO A 176 -5.58 -1.37 30.23
C PRO A 176 -4.67 -0.15 30.08
N GLU A 177 -3.63 0.00 30.91
CA GLU A 177 -2.81 1.20 30.99
C GLU A 177 -1.65 1.24 29.99
N ILE A 178 -1.35 0.12 29.34
CA ILE A 178 -0.29 0.00 28.32
C ILE A 178 -0.85 -0.57 27.02
N ALA A 179 -0.14 -0.36 25.90
CA ALA A 179 -0.50 -1.02 24.64
C ALA A 179 -0.26 -2.54 24.72
N PHE A 180 0.95 -2.93 25.14
CA PHE A 180 1.37 -4.30 25.45
C PHE A 180 2.77 -4.27 26.09
N SER A 181 3.09 -5.26 26.93
CA SER A 181 4.42 -5.48 27.50
C SER A 181 5.28 -6.39 26.62
N ARG A 182 6.60 -6.24 26.72
CA ARG A 182 7.55 -7.10 26.01
C ARG A 182 7.41 -8.55 26.47
N GLU A 183 7.25 -8.74 27.77
CA GLU A 183 7.09 -10.04 28.42
C GLU A 183 5.88 -10.80 27.87
N ALA A 184 4.76 -10.11 27.66
CA ALA A 184 3.58 -10.71 27.03
C ALA A 184 3.82 -11.10 25.57
N MET A 185 4.52 -10.25 24.80
CA MET A 185 4.81 -10.54 23.39
C MET A 185 5.73 -11.76 23.26
N GLU A 186 6.79 -11.83 24.07
CA GLU A 186 7.74 -12.94 24.07
C GLU A 186 7.10 -14.27 24.49
N TYR A 187 6.08 -14.22 25.35
CA TYR A 187 5.38 -15.42 25.80
C TYR A 187 4.36 -15.94 24.78
N TRP A 188 3.56 -15.05 24.18
CA TRP A 188 2.40 -15.43 23.36
C TRP A 188 2.63 -15.47 21.85
N LEU A 189 3.66 -14.80 21.34
CA LEU A 189 3.84 -14.61 19.90
C LEU A 189 5.05 -15.37 19.35
N PRO A 190 5.04 -15.74 18.06
CA PRO A 190 3.99 -15.49 17.06
C PRO A 190 2.70 -16.26 17.31
N VAL A 191 1.60 -15.87 16.65
CA VAL A 191 0.37 -16.66 16.69
C VAL A 191 0.61 -17.97 15.95
N ASP A 192 0.56 -19.10 16.67
CA ASP A 192 0.81 -20.44 16.10
C ASP A 192 -0.15 -20.76 14.94
N GLN A 193 -1.44 -20.47 15.12
CA GLN A 193 -2.48 -20.76 14.15
C GLN A 193 -3.51 -19.63 14.07
N TYR A 194 -3.44 -18.85 12.99
CA TYR A 194 -4.43 -17.88 12.61
C TYR A 194 -5.47 -18.51 11.66
N ILE A 195 -6.76 -18.22 11.87
CA ILE A 195 -7.87 -18.74 11.06
C ILE A 195 -8.71 -17.56 10.58
N GLY A 196 -8.84 -17.39 9.26
CA GLY A 196 -9.56 -16.26 8.67
C GLY A 196 -9.78 -16.42 7.18
N GLY A 197 -10.77 -15.74 6.60
CA GLY A 197 -11.12 -15.91 5.20
C GLY A 197 -10.08 -15.32 4.23
N VAL A 198 -10.03 -15.87 3.01
CA VAL A 198 -9.07 -15.49 1.97
C VAL A 198 -9.26 -14.06 1.45
N GLU A 199 -10.43 -13.46 1.67
CA GLU A 199 -10.75 -12.07 1.35
C GLU A 199 -9.77 -11.06 1.98
N HIS A 200 -9.06 -11.46 3.03
CA HIS A 200 -8.10 -10.63 3.74
C HIS A 200 -6.64 -10.73 3.24
N ALA A 201 -6.37 -11.50 2.17
CA ALA A 201 -5.02 -11.82 1.69
C ALA A 201 -4.13 -10.59 1.41
N VAL A 202 -4.67 -9.55 0.78
CA VAL A 202 -3.92 -8.34 0.38
C VAL A 202 -4.32 -7.08 1.15
N LEU A 203 -5.07 -7.27 2.24
CA LEU A 203 -5.52 -6.19 3.15
C LEU A 203 -4.98 -6.50 4.55
N HIS A 204 -5.86 -6.88 5.49
CA HIS A 204 -5.53 -7.21 6.89
C HIS A 204 -4.26 -8.08 7.04
N LEU A 205 -4.12 -9.16 6.27
CA LEU A 205 -2.97 -10.05 6.40
C LEU A 205 -1.67 -9.38 5.94
N LEU A 206 -1.71 -8.47 4.96
CA LEU A 206 -0.56 -7.69 4.56
C LEU A 206 -0.25 -6.57 5.57
N TYR A 207 -1.29 -5.86 6.05
CA TYR A 207 -1.13 -4.77 7.01
C TYR A 207 -0.66 -5.23 8.37
N SER A 208 -1.13 -6.39 8.86
CA SER A 208 -0.65 -7.01 10.11
C SER A 208 0.83 -7.33 10.05
N ARG A 209 1.32 -7.84 8.92
CA ARG A 209 2.75 -8.09 8.69
C ARG A 209 3.55 -6.81 8.67
N PHE A 210 3.04 -5.77 8.00
CA PHE A 210 3.64 -4.45 8.00
C PHE A 210 3.74 -3.88 9.42
N PHE A 211 2.65 -3.86 10.18
CA PHE A 211 2.60 -3.38 11.56
C PHE A 211 3.58 -4.11 12.47
N THR A 212 3.63 -5.45 12.39
CA THR A 212 4.56 -6.27 13.18
C THR A 212 6.01 -5.88 12.89
N ARG A 213 6.38 -5.80 11.61
CA ARG A 213 7.74 -5.42 11.21
C ARG A 213 8.08 -3.97 11.58
N ALA A 214 7.12 -3.06 11.47
CA ALA A 214 7.29 -1.66 11.87
C ALA A 214 7.49 -1.54 13.39
N LEU A 215 6.68 -2.23 14.19
CA LEU A 215 6.82 -2.27 15.65
C LEU A 215 8.15 -2.91 16.07
N SER A 216 8.59 -3.97 15.37
CA SER A 216 9.93 -4.54 15.57
C SER A 216 11.04 -3.55 15.26
N ALA A 217 10.95 -2.84 14.14
CA ALA A 217 11.92 -1.81 13.75
C ALA A 217 11.98 -0.64 14.75
N CYS A 218 10.83 -0.31 15.36
CA CYS A 218 10.74 0.69 16.42
C CYS A 218 11.14 0.15 17.81
N GLY A 219 11.47 -1.13 17.95
CA GLY A 219 11.94 -1.75 19.19
C GLY A 219 10.84 -2.14 20.18
N TYR A 220 9.56 -2.15 19.78
CA TYR A 220 8.45 -2.55 20.65
C TYR A 220 8.33 -4.07 20.81
N LEU A 221 8.76 -4.84 19.80
CA LEU A 221 8.78 -6.30 19.82
C LEU A 221 9.98 -6.83 19.01
N ASP A 222 10.24 -8.14 19.05
CA ASP A 222 11.32 -8.79 18.28
C ASP A 222 10.73 -9.95 17.47
N LEU A 223 9.97 -9.62 16.42
CA LEU A 223 9.25 -10.58 15.62
C LEU A 223 9.30 -10.23 14.12
N GLY A 224 9.60 -11.22 13.28
CA GLY A 224 9.65 -11.05 11.82
C GLY A 224 8.31 -11.20 11.11
N GLU A 225 7.42 -12.03 11.68
CA GLU A 225 6.09 -12.34 11.14
C GLU A 225 5.10 -12.60 12.29
N PRO A 226 3.85 -12.08 12.23
CA PRO A 226 2.89 -12.22 13.32
C PRO A 226 2.23 -13.61 13.43
N PHE A 227 2.18 -14.37 12.33
CA PHE A 227 1.41 -15.61 12.23
C PHE A 227 2.28 -16.72 11.64
N ASP A 228 2.52 -17.79 12.40
CA ASP A 228 3.31 -18.95 11.94
C ASP A 228 2.47 -19.88 11.05
N GLY A 229 1.19 -20.03 11.39
CA GLY A 229 0.21 -20.78 10.63
C GLY A 229 -0.97 -19.92 10.19
N LEU A 230 -1.38 -20.05 8.93
CA LEU A 230 -2.60 -19.46 8.39
C LEU A 230 -3.49 -20.55 7.79
N MET A 231 -4.71 -20.69 8.29
CA MET A 231 -5.74 -21.54 7.71
C MET A 231 -6.89 -20.68 7.19
N THR A 232 -7.12 -20.72 5.89
CA THR A 232 -8.24 -20.02 5.27
C THR A 232 -9.47 -20.91 5.16
N GLN A 233 -10.48 -20.68 5.99
CA GLN A 233 -11.73 -21.45 5.93
C GLN A 233 -12.56 -21.12 4.69
N GLY A 234 -13.34 -22.09 4.23
CA GLY A 234 -14.36 -21.88 3.21
C GLY A 234 -15.56 -21.09 3.74
N MET A 235 -16.30 -20.46 2.83
CA MET A 235 -17.52 -19.71 3.15
C MET A 235 -18.66 -20.64 3.53
N VAL A 236 -19.46 -20.24 4.52
CA VAL A 236 -20.75 -20.88 4.81
C VAL A 236 -21.81 -20.30 3.88
N CYS A 237 -22.47 -21.14 3.09
CA CYS A 237 -23.48 -20.72 2.13
C CYS A 237 -24.90 -21.05 2.63
N HIS A 238 -25.86 -20.17 2.36
CA HIS A 238 -27.28 -20.40 2.60
C HIS A 238 -28.12 -19.89 1.40
N GLN A 239 -29.33 -20.41 1.23
CA GLN A 239 -30.27 -19.94 0.21
C GLN A 239 -30.49 -18.43 0.32
N THR A 240 -30.37 -17.74 -0.82
CA THR A 240 -30.66 -16.31 -0.98
C THR A 240 -31.81 -16.15 -1.98
N PHE A 241 -32.75 -15.26 -1.68
CA PHE A 241 -33.88 -14.95 -2.55
C PHE A 241 -33.63 -13.64 -3.28
N ARG A 242 -34.11 -13.56 -4.52
CA ARG A 242 -34.02 -12.38 -5.38
C ARG A 242 -35.26 -11.52 -5.25
#